data_AF-A0A2V9UN26-F1
#
_entry.id   AF-A0A2V9UN26-F1
#
_cell.length_a   1.000
_cell.length_b   1.000
_cell.length_c   1.000
_cell.angle_alpha   90.00
_cell.angle_beta   90.00
_cell.angle_gamma   90.00
#
_symmetry.space_group_name_H-M   'P 1'
#
loop_
_entity.id
_entity.type
_entity.pdbx_description
1 polymer ?
#
loop_
_entity_poly.entity_id
_entity_poly.type
_entity_poly.pdbx_seq_one_letter_code
_entity_poly.pdbx_strand_id
1 'polypeptide(L)'
;MEGVVFSLQGFRETNQKLESLIEILSPGQKTLSVTPAHMATLLAEVVQAGEWLRAGSGNDAREDMADELEGYRQRLQKLLYLLPSFHAQLLTERCRLQAEKDHLEATAAWARSVSV
;
A
#
# COMPACT_ATOMS: atom_id res chain seq x y z
N MET A 1 22.62 15.67 2.29
CA MET A 1 22.01 14.52 2.97
C MET A 1 21.81 14.93 4.41
N GLU A 2 20.65 15.51 4.73
CA GLU A 2 20.26 15.71 6.13
C GLU A 2 20.04 14.33 6.73
N GLY A 3 20.82 13.98 7.74
CA GLY A 3 20.67 12.70 8.43
C GLY A 3 19.31 12.67 9.12
N VAL A 4 18.53 11.62 8.88
CA VAL A 4 17.29 11.37 9.61
C VAL A 4 17.67 11.20 11.09
N VAL A 5 17.47 12.24 11.88
CA VAL A 5 17.63 12.19 13.34
C VAL A 5 16.46 11.42 13.88
N PHE A 6 16.69 10.34 14.64
CA PHE A 6 15.61 9.54 15.21
C PHE A 6 14.72 10.33 16.16
N SER A 7 13.40 10.14 16.06
CA SER A 7 12.35 10.83 16.80
C SER A 7 11.24 9.83 17.03
N LEU A 8 11.02 9.48 18.28
CA LEU A 8 9.96 8.57 18.70
C LEU A 8 8.59 9.10 18.26
N GLN A 9 8.39 10.42 18.29
CA GLN A 9 7.15 11.03 17.82
C GLN A 9 6.94 10.83 16.32
N GLY A 10 7.99 11.03 15.50
CA GLY A 10 7.91 10.77 14.07
C GLY A 10 7.60 9.30 13.75
N PHE A 11 8.19 8.38 14.51
CA PHE A 11 7.91 6.95 14.37
C PHE A 11 6.47 6.59 14.77
N ARG A 12 5.93 7.18 15.84
CA ARG A 12 4.52 7.05 16.24
C ARG A 12 3.56 7.54 15.16
N GLU A 13 3.83 8.70 14.59
CA GLU A 13 3.02 9.27 13.51
C GLU A 13 3.03 8.37 12.27
N THR A 14 4.19 7.84 11.87
CA THR A 14 4.30 6.86 10.78
C THR A 14 3.51 5.58 11.10
N ASN A 15 3.60 5.06 12.32
CA ASN A 15 2.82 3.90 12.76
C ASN A 15 1.31 4.12 12.66
N GLN A 16 0.81 5.27 13.08
CA GLN A 16 -0.61 5.64 12.98
C GLN A 16 -1.06 5.73 11.52
N LYS A 17 -0.26 6.37 10.66
CA LYS A 17 -0.56 6.45 9.22
C LYS A 17 -0.59 5.07 8.56
N LEU A 18 0.37 4.20 8.89
CA LEU A 18 0.41 2.82 8.39
C LEU A 18 -0.86 2.07 8.79
N GLU A 19 -1.33 2.25 10.03
CA GLU A 19 -2.57 1.64 10.50
C GLU A 19 -3.79 2.11 9.69
N SER A 20 -3.97 3.41 9.53
CA SER A 20 -5.08 3.95 8.73
C SER A 20 -5.03 3.48 7.27
N LEU A 21 -3.84 3.40 6.67
CA LEU A 21 -3.68 2.89 5.30
C LEU A 21 -4.00 1.39 5.21
N ILE A 22 -3.58 0.59 6.18
CA ILE A 22 -3.90 -0.85 6.24
C ILE A 22 -5.40 -1.08 6.42
N GLU A 23 -6.09 -0.23 7.20
CA GLU A 23 -7.54 -0.30 7.36
C GLU A 23 -8.29 0.00 6.06
N ILE A 24 -7.86 1.02 5.30
CA ILE A 24 -8.40 1.30 3.96
C ILE A 24 -8.17 0.12 3.02
N LEU A 25 -7.03 -0.56 3.17
CA LEU A 25 -6.65 -1.73 2.39
C LEU A 25 -7.30 -3.04 2.87
N SER A 26 -8.06 -3.04 3.96
CA SER A 26 -8.61 -4.30 4.47
C SER A 26 -9.84 -4.75 3.67
N PRO A 27 -9.89 -6.02 3.20
CA PRO A 27 -10.99 -6.56 2.42
C PRO A 27 -12.27 -6.59 3.27
N GLY A 28 -13.17 -5.64 3.01
CA GLY A 28 -14.36 -5.41 3.82
C GLY A 28 -14.90 -3.99 3.69
N GLN A 29 -14.04 -3.02 3.36
CA GLN A 29 -14.47 -1.68 3.00
C GLN A 29 -15.04 -1.67 1.57
N LYS A 30 -16.36 -1.75 1.45
CA LYS A 30 -17.09 -1.81 0.16
C LYS A 30 -17.01 -0.55 -0.70
N THR A 31 -16.35 0.52 -0.24
CA THR A 31 -16.56 1.87 -0.78
C THR A 31 -15.29 2.64 -1.18
N LEU A 32 -14.09 2.22 -0.76
CA LEU A 32 -12.87 2.93 -1.09
C LEU A 32 -12.08 2.16 -2.16
N SER A 33 -12.15 2.66 -3.40
CA SER A 33 -11.26 2.21 -4.47
C SER A 33 -9.83 2.49 -4.04
N VAL A 34 -9.08 1.45 -3.74
CA VAL A 34 -7.65 1.56 -3.44
C VAL A 34 -6.96 2.13 -4.68
N THR A 35 -6.38 3.33 -4.54
CA THR A 35 -5.72 4.03 -5.64
C THR A 35 -4.22 3.72 -5.65
N PRO A 36 -3.54 3.87 -6.80
CA PRO A 36 -2.08 3.82 -6.86
C PRO A 36 -1.40 4.82 -5.91
N ALA A 37 -2.05 5.97 -5.65
CA ALA A 37 -1.56 6.96 -4.70
C ALA A 37 -1.53 6.42 -3.26
N HIS A 38 -2.56 5.67 -2.84
CA HIS A 38 -2.57 5.03 -1.50
C HIS A 38 -1.41 4.04 -1.34
N MET A 39 -1.12 3.26 -2.39
CA MET A 39 0.01 2.31 -2.38
C MET A 39 1.37 3.02 -2.34
N ALA A 40 1.51 4.14 -3.06
CA ALA A 40 2.73 4.95 -3.02
C ALA A 40 2.97 5.55 -1.63
N THR A 41 1.92 6.09 -1.00
CA THR A 41 1.98 6.61 0.37
C THR A 41 2.34 5.51 1.37
N LEU A 42 1.72 4.33 1.27
CA LEU A 42 2.04 3.17 2.11
C LEU A 42 3.52 2.78 1.99
N LEU A 43 4.05 2.69 0.76
CA LEU A 43 5.45 2.36 0.52
C LEU A 43 6.38 3.42 1.15
N ALA A 44 6.06 4.70 0.97
CA ALA A 44 6.85 5.79 1.52
C ALA A 44 6.95 5.71 3.06
N GLU A 45 5.82 5.46 3.74
CA GLU A 45 5.78 5.32 5.20
C GLU A 45 6.54 4.07 5.69
N VAL A 46 6.49 2.95 4.97
CA VAL A 46 7.29 1.75 5.29
C VAL A 46 8.79 2.00 5.13
N VAL A 47 9.20 2.67 4.04
CA VAL A 47 10.61 3.01 3.79
C VAL A 47 11.12 3.97 4.86
N GLN A 48 10.34 5.00 5.16
CA GLN A 48 10.64 5.98 6.17
C GLN A 48 10.79 5.31 7.55
N ALA A 49 9.83 4.47 7.98
CA ALA A 49 9.96 3.68 9.21
C ALA A 49 11.27 2.86 9.25
N GLY A 50 11.64 2.23 8.14
CA GLY A 50 12.92 1.51 8.02
C GLY A 50 14.16 2.41 8.18
N GLU A 51 14.11 3.66 7.73
CA GLU A 51 15.17 4.65 7.95
C GLU A 51 15.27 5.05 9.43
N TRP A 52 14.14 5.30 10.10
CA TRP A 52 14.11 5.57 11.54
C TRP A 52 14.72 4.43 12.34
N LEU A 53 14.40 3.17 12.00
CA LEU A 53 14.96 2.00 12.68
C LEU A 53 16.48 1.91 12.53
N ARG A 54 17.00 2.15 11.31
CA ARG A 54 18.45 2.18 11.07
C ARG A 54 19.14 3.32 11.83
N ALA A 55 18.49 4.47 11.96
CA ALA A 55 19.02 5.63 12.68
C ALA A 55 18.95 5.47 14.22
N GLY A 56 17.90 4.83 14.74
CA GLY A 56 17.61 4.68 16.16
C GLY A 56 18.31 3.50 16.85
N SER A 57 19.01 2.64 16.10
CA SER A 57 19.72 1.46 16.62
C SER A 57 20.93 1.78 17.54
N GLY A 58 21.15 3.06 17.85
CA GLY A 58 22.40 3.58 18.42
C GLY A 58 22.49 3.69 19.94
N ASN A 59 21.46 4.09 20.70
CA ASN A 59 21.72 4.36 22.13
C ASN A 59 20.56 4.54 23.15
N ASP A 60 19.27 4.42 22.83
CA ASP A 60 18.23 4.69 23.85
C ASP A 60 16.93 3.91 23.58
N ALA A 61 16.98 2.58 23.71
CA ALA A 61 15.78 1.76 23.71
C ALA A 61 15.01 1.95 25.04
N ARG A 62 14.25 3.04 25.12
CA ARG A 62 13.22 3.23 26.16
C ARG A 62 12.07 2.25 25.92
N GLU A 63 11.40 1.82 26.98
CA GLU A 63 10.27 0.87 26.95
C GLU A 63 9.20 1.26 25.92
N ASP A 64 8.87 2.56 25.83
CA ASP A 64 8.00 3.16 24.81
C ASP A 64 8.39 2.88 23.34
N MET A 65 9.66 2.61 23.06
CA MET A 65 10.14 2.28 21.72
C MET A 65 9.87 0.82 21.37
N ALA A 66 9.88 -0.07 22.37
CA ALA A 66 9.60 -1.50 22.17
C ALA A 66 8.14 -1.72 21.75
N ASP A 67 7.20 -1.00 22.36
CA ASP A 67 5.78 -1.07 22.00
C ASP A 67 5.53 -0.58 20.57
N GLU A 68 6.16 0.53 20.18
CA GLU A 68 6.02 1.07 18.82
C GLU A 68 6.68 0.17 17.78
N LEU A 69 7.81 -0.46 18.12
CA LEU A 69 8.48 -1.46 17.28
C LEU A 69 7.59 -2.67 17.05
N GLU A 70 6.98 -3.19 18.11
CA GLU A 70 6.07 -4.32 18.04
C GLU A 70 4.82 -3.96 17.23
N GLY A 71 4.27 -2.76 17.43
CA GLY A 71 3.18 -2.25 16.60
C GLY A 71 3.56 -2.15 15.12
N TYR A 72 4.75 -1.62 14.80
CA TYR A 72 5.25 -1.56 13.43
C TYR A 72 5.39 -2.97 12.82
N ARG A 73 5.95 -3.92 13.57
CA ARG A 73 6.10 -5.33 13.14
C ARG A 73 4.74 -5.96 12.83
N GLN A 74 3.74 -5.75 13.68
CA GLN A 74 2.39 -6.26 13.46
C GLN A 74 1.74 -5.65 12.21
N ARG A 75 1.94 -4.35 11.96
CA ARG A 75 1.46 -3.66 10.75
C ARG A 75 2.10 -4.23 9.48
N LEU A 76 3.41 -4.49 9.49
CA LEU A 76 4.09 -5.16 8.38
C LEU A 76 3.56 -6.59 8.14
N GLN A 77 3.27 -7.34 9.21
CA GLN A 77 2.68 -8.67 9.08
C GLN A 77 1.28 -8.64 8.46
N LYS A 78 0.43 -7.70 8.90
CA LYS A 78 -0.88 -7.47 8.28
C LYS A 78 -0.73 -7.13 6.80
N LEU A 79 0.22 -6.26 6.45
CA LEU A 79 0.46 -5.89 5.05
C LEU A 79 0.91 -7.09 4.20
N LEU A 80 1.82 -7.92 4.71
CA LEU A 80 2.25 -9.15 4.03
C LEU A 80 1.10 -10.12 3.77
N TYR A 81 0.13 -10.19 4.69
CA TYR A 81 -1.07 -11.01 4.52
C TYR A 81 -2.03 -10.43 3.47
N LEU A 82 -2.15 -9.11 3.39
CA LEU A 82 -3.06 -8.44 2.47
C LEU A 82 -2.54 -8.42 1.02
N LEU A 83 -1.23 -8.29 0.81
CA LEU A 83 -0.61 -8.13 -0.52
C LEU A 83 -1.01 -9.22 -1.55
N PRO A 84 -1.01 -10.52 -1.22
CA PRO A 84 -1.45 -11.56 -2.16
C PRO A 84 -2.89 -11.36 -2.63
N SER A 85 -3.80 -10.97 -1.73
CA SER A 85 -5.21 -10.74 -2.08
C SER A 85 -5.37 -9.54 -3.01
N PHE A 86 -4.64 -8.46 -2.78
CA PHE A 86 -4.60 -7.31 -3.67
C PHE A 86 -4.06 -7.65 -5.05
N HIS A 87 -2.98 -8.42 -5.10
CA HIS A 87 -2.38 -8.85 -6.36
C HIS A 87 -3.39 -9.66 -7.19
N ALA A 88 -4.10 -10.60 -6.56
CA ALA A 88 -5.13 -11.40 -7.23
C ALA A 88 -6.30 -10.54 -7.75
N GLN A 89 -6.76 -9.56 -6.97
CA GLN A 89 -7.82 -8.63 -7.38
C GLN A 89 -7.39 -7.77 -8.57
N LEU A 90 -6.18 -7.20 -8.53
CA LEU A 90 -5.66 -6.39 -9.63
C LEU A 90 -5.49 -7.20 -10.92
N LEU A 91 -5.03 -8.45 -10.82
CA LEU A 91 -4.96 -9.34 -11.97
C LEU A 91 -6.35 -9.64 -12.55
N THR A 92 -7.33 -9.87 -11.69
CA THR A 92 -8.73 -10.12 -12.10
C THR A 92 -9.31 -8.91 -12.83
N GLU A 93 -9.17 -7.71 -12.27
CA GLU A 93 -9.65 -6.48 -12.89
C GLU A 93 -8.92 -6.19 -14.21
N ARG A 94 -7.60 -6.42 -14.28
CA ARG A 94 -6.85 -6.28 -15.53
C ARG A 94 -7.38 -7.22 -16.61
N CYS A 95 -7.64 -8.48 -16.28
CA CYS A 95 -8.21 -9.44 -17.23
C CYS A 95 -9.61 -9.02 -17.68
N ARG A 96 -10.45 -8.52 -16.77
CA ARG A 96 -11.80 -8.00 -17.09
C ARG A 96 -11.73 -6.82 -18.06
N LEU A 97 -10.90 -5.82 -17.74
CA LEU A 97 -10.72 -4.63 -18.58
C LEU A 97 -10.14 -4.97 -19.95
N GLN A 98 -9.23 -5.94 -20.02
CA GLN A 98 -8.70 -6.40 -21.31
C GLN A 98 -9.80 -7.06 -22.16
N ALA A 99 -10.64 -7.91 -21.58
CA ALA A 99 -11.75 -8.53 -22.31
C ALA A 99 -12.77 -7.48 -22.81
N GLU A 100 -13.08 -6.47 -22.00
CA GLU A 100 -13.95 -5.35 -22.41
C GLU A 100 -13.34 -4.55 -23.57
N LYS A 101 -12.04 -4.29 -23.50
CA LYS A 101 -11.30 -3.61 -24.59
C LYS A 101 -11.34 -4.42 -25.88
N ASP A 102 -11.06 -5.72 -25.83
CA ASP A 102 -11.08 -6.59 -26.99
C ASP A 102 -12.49 -6.64 -27.63
N HIS A 103 -13.54 -6.65 -26.80
CA HIS A 103 -14.92 -6.59 -27.27
C HIS A 103 -15.26 -5.27 -27.97
N LEU A 104 -14.81 -4.15 -27.42
CA LEU A 104 -14.98 -2.82 -28.03
C LEU A 104 -14.23 -2.72 -29.36
N GLU A 105 -13.00 -3.22 -29.43
CA GLU A 105 -12.20 -3.22 -30.65
C GLU A 105 -12.84 -4.08 -31.75
N ALA A 106 -13.33 -5.27 -31.40
CA ALA A 106 -14.05 -6.15 -32.33
C ALA A 106 -15.36 -5.50 -32.83
N THR A 107 -16.14 -4.89 -31.93
CA THR A 107 -17.38 -4.19 -32.29
C THR A 107 -17.11 -2.99 -33.20
N ALA A 108 -16.05 -2.22 -32.91
CA ALA A 108 -15.64 -1.09 -33.74
C ALA A 108 -15.13 -1.54 -35.12
N ALA A 109 -14.42 -2.67 -35.20
CA ALA A 109 -13.99 -3.26 -36.47
C ALA A 109 -15.18 -3.72 -37.31
N TRP A 110 -16.15 -4.39 -36.68
CA TRP A 110 -17.40 -4.80 -37.34
C TRP A 110 -18.18 -3.60 -37.87
N ALA A 111 -18.39 -2.57 -37.05
CA ALA A 111 -19.09 -1.35 -37.47
C ALA A 111 -18.40 -0.67 -38.69
N ARG A 112 -17.07 -0.64 -38.71
CA ARG A 112 -16.31 -0.14 -39.87
C ARG A 112 -16.47 -1.02 -41.12
N SER A 113 -16.61 -2.34 -40.97
CA SER A 113 -16.79 -3.26 -42.09
C SER A 113 -18.18 -3.25 -42.72
N VAL A 114 -19.21 -2.82 -41.97
CA VAL A 114 -20.61 -2.75 -42.43
C VAL A 114 -20.98 -1.37 -43.00
N SER A 115 -20.16 -0.35 -42.76
CA SER A 115 -20.35 1.02 -43.25
C SER A 115 -19.65 1.31 -44.59
N VAL A 116 -19.16 0.26 -45.27
CA VAL A 116 -18.63 0.25 -46.65
C VAL A 116 -19.60 -0.52 -47.52
#